data_AF-A0A532DUB0-F1
#
_entry.id   AF-A0A532DUB0-F1
#
_cell.length_a   1.000
_cell.length_b   1.000
_cell.length_c   1.000
_cell.angle_alpha   90.00
_cell.angle_beta   90.00
_cell.angle_gamma   90.00
#
_symmetry.space_group_name_H-M   'P 1'
#
loop_
_entity.id
_entity.type
_entity.pdbx_description
1 polymer ?
#
loop_
_entity_poly.entity_id
_entity_poly.type
_entity_poly.pdbx_seq_one_letter_code
_entity_poly.pdbx_strand_id
1 'polypeptide(L)' 'MAFIQVSARLNPVQLRRAPKALGAKTTSETLQRALDLVTEKAAHDRVLQRYSGVGKPDAFSEDY' A
#
# COMPACT_ATOMS: atom_id res chain seq x y z
N MET A 1 -13.90 -15.50 -8.63
CA MET A 1 -14.05 -14.04 -8.73
C MET A 1 -13.91 -13.65 -10.19
N ALA A 2 -14.80 -12.78 -10.70
CA ALA A 2 -14.70 -12.29 -12.07
C ALA A 2 -13.70 -11.14 -12.14
N PHE A 3 -12.75 -11.20 -13.08
CA PHE A 3 -11.82 -10.10 -13.34
C PHE A 3 -12.51 -9.04 -14.19
N ILE A 4 -12.36 -7.77 -13.80
CA ILE A 4 -12.89 -6.63 -14.53
C ILE A 4 -11.74 -5.99 -15.31
N GLN A 5 -11.90 -5.80 -16.61
CA GLN A 5 -10.93 -5.07 -17.43
C GLN A 5 -11.21 -3.57 -17.33
N VAL A 6 -10.22 -2.82 -16.87
CA VAL A 6 -10.28 -1.35 -16.76
C VAL A 6 -9.15 -0.76 -17.58
N SER A 7 -9.42 0.33 -18.30
CA SER A 7 -8.40 1.10 -19.02
C SER A 7 -8.16 2.44 -18.30
N ALA A 8 -6.89 2.80 -18.13
CA ALA A 8 -6.48 4.04 -17.51
C ALA A 8 -5.27 4.63 -18.23
N ARG A 9 -5.18 5.96 -18.30
CA ARG A 9 -4.00 6.65 -18.82
C ARG A 9 -2.98 6.79 -17.71
N LEU A 10 -1.74 6.37 -17.97
CA LEU A 10 -0.65 6.36 -17.00
C LEU A 10 0.57 7.07 -17.56
N ASN A 11 1.41 7.59 -16.66
CA ASN A 11 2.69 8.17 -17.05
C ASN A 11 3.62 7.06 -17.58
N PRO A 12 4.12 7.16 -18.82
CA PRO A 12 4.95 6.11 -19.44
C PRO A 12 6.28 5.90 -18.72
N VAL A 13 6.83 6.92 -18.06
CA VAL A 13 8.08 6.81 -17.29
C VAL A 13 7.86 5.97 -16.03
N GLN A 14 6.72 6.15 -15.35
CA GLN A 14 6.37 5.37 -14.18
C GLN A 14 6.11 3.91 -14.56
N LEU A 15 5.38 3.67 -15.67
CA LEU A 15 5.09 2.32 -16.17
C LEU A 15 6.36 1.52 -16.49
N ARG A 16 7.43 2.18 -16.95
CA ARG A 16 8.72 1.53 -17.25
C ARG A 16 9.52 1.18 -16.00
N ARG A 17 9.38 1.96 -14.92
CA ARG A 17 10.16 1.78 -13.67
C ARG A 17 9.47 0.86 -12.67
N ALA A 18 8.14 0.88 -12.65
CA ALA A 18 7.33 0.16 -11.67
C ALA A 18 7.56 -1.36 -11.64
N PRO A 19 7.72 -2.09 -12.77
CA PRO A 19 7.92 -3.55 -12.72
C PRO A 19 9.17 -3.95 -11.93
N LYS A 20 10.28 -3.23 -12.11
CA LYS A 20 11.53 -3.48 -11.38
C LYS A 20 11.38 -3.16 -9.88
N ALA A 21 10.70 -2.07 -9.56
CA ALA A 21 10.48 -1.66 -8.16
C ALA A 21 9.55 -2.61 -7.41
N LEU A 22 8.53 -3.15 -8.10
CA LEU A 22 7.50 -4.00 -7.51
C LEU A 22 7.76 -5.51 -7.70
N GLY A 23 8.87 -5.88 -8.35
CA GLY A 23 9.23 -7.28 -8.62
C GLY A 23 8.21 -8.01 -9.50
N ALA A 24 7.57 -7.30 -10.44
CA ALA A 24 6.52 -7.81 -11.30
C ALA A 24 7.03 -8.06 -12.74
N LYS A 25 6.47 -9.06 -13.40
CA LYS A 25 6.85 -9.47 -14.76
C LYS A 25 5.97 -8.85 -15.84
N THR A 26 4.71 -8.56 -15.51
CA THR A 26 3.73 -7.99 -16.45
C THR A 26 3.20 -6.64 -15.95
N THR A 27 2.69 -5.83 -16.87
CA THR A 27 2.05 -4.55 -16.51
C THR A 27 0.84 -4.76 -15.62
N SER A 28 0.00 -5.76 -15.90
CA SER A 28 -1.16 -6.08 -15.07
C SER A 28 -0.76 -6.49 -13.65
N GLU A 29 0.26 -7.34 -13.50
CA GLU A 29 0.80 -7.72 -12.20
C GLU A 29 1.39 -6.51 -11.46
N THR A 30 2.09 -5.63 -12.18
CA THR A 30 2.65 -4.39 -11.62
C THR A 30 1.54 -3.50 -11.06
N LEU A 31 0.44 -3.34 -11.80
CA LEU A 31 -0.72 -2.54 -11.39
C LEU A 31 -1.46 -3.18 -10.21
N GLN A 32 -1.61 -4.50 -10.21
CA GLN A 32 -2.22 -5.24 -9.10
C GLN A 32 -1.44 -5.02 -7.80
N ARG A 33 -0.11 -5.26 -7.83
CA ARG A 33 0.74 -5.05 -6.64
C ARG A 33 0.76 -3.60 -6.16
N ALA A 34 0.72 -2.64 -7.09
CA ALA A 34 0.65 -1.22 -6.72
C ALA A 34 -0.66 -0.88 -5.99
N LEU A 35 -1.79 -1.44 -6.46
CA LEU A 35 -3.09 -1.26 -5.81
C LEU A 35 -3.12 -1.95 -4.44
N ASP A 36 -2.57 -3.15 -4.33
CA ASP A 36 -2.50 -3.88 -3.07
C ASP A 36 -1.71 -3.08 -2.02
N LEU A 37 -0.51 -2.58 -2.38
CA LEU A 37 0.33 -1.75 -1.51
C LEU A 37 -0.38 -0.48 -1.03
N VAL A 38 -1.07 0.24 -1.93
CA VAL A 38 -1.79 1.47 -1.56
C VAL A 38 -2.97 1.16 -0.65
N THR A 39 -3.67 0.05 -0.90
CA THR A 39 -4.82 -0.38 -0.09
C THR A 39 -4.37 -0.79 1.31
N GLU A 40 -3.30 -1.57 1.42
CA GLU A 40 -2.71 -1.95 2.71
C GLU A 40 -2.22 -0.73 3.47
N LYS A 41 -1.50 0.19 2.79
CA LYS A 41 -1.06 1.44 3.40
C LYS A 41 -2.23 2.25 3.93
N ALA A 42 -3.30 2.41 3.15
CA ALA A 42 -4.47 3.15 3.57
C ALA A 42 -5.17 2.49 4.78
N ALA A 43 -5.20 1.15 4.82
CA ALA A 43 -5.71 0.41 5.98
C ALA A 43 -4.84 0.65 7.23
N HIS A 44 -3.51 0.59 7.09
CA HIS A 44 -2.57 0.86 8.17
C HIS A 44 -2.65 2.30 8.67
N ASP A 45 -2.70 3.28 7.76
CA ASP A 45 -2.82 4.70 8.11
C ASP A 45 -4.11 4.96 8.90
N ARG A 46 -5.21 4.29 8.53
CA ARG A 46 -6.48 4.39 9.26
C ARG A 46 -6.38 3.80 10.67
N VAL A 47 -5.68 2.69 10.84
CA VAL A 47 -5.40 2.11 12.16
C VAL A 47 -4.52 3.06 12.97
N LEU A 48 -3.42 3.55 12.41
CA LEU A 48 -2.54 4.50 13.08
C LEU A 48 -3.27 5.76 13.50
N GLN A 49 -4.10 6.36 12.65
CA GLN A 49 -4.92 7.52 13.00
C GLN A 49 -5.90 7.23 14.15
N ARG A 50 -6.51 6.03 14.16
CA ARG A 50 -7.45 5.64 15.22
C ARG A 50 -6.77 5.49 16.59
N TYR A 51 -5.50 5.08 16.61
CA TYR A 51 -4.75 4.84 17.85
C TYR A 51 -3.72 5.93 18.15
N SER A 52 -3.49 6.88 17.24
CA SER A 52 -2.65 8.05 17.42
C SER A 52 -3.29 8.97 18.49
N GLY A 53 -2.55 9.20 19.57
CA GLY A 53 -3.02 10.00 20.72
C GLY A 53 -3.82 9.22 21.78
N VAL A 54 -4.05 7.91 21.59
CA VAL A 54 -4.69 7.05 22.61
C VAL A 54 -3.65 6.49 23.60
N GLY A 55 -2.39 6.33 23.16
CA GLY A 55 -1.30 5.92 24.04
C GLY A 55 -0.88 7.03 24.99
N LYS A 56 -0.89 6.76 26.30
CA LYS A 56 -0.22 7.61 27.28
C LYS A 56 1.30 7.54 27.05
N PRO A 57 2.06 8.64 27.25
CA PRO A 57 3.50 8.56 27.42
C PRO A 57 3.82 7.53 28.51
N ASP A 58 4.88 6.75 28.35
CA ASP A 58 5.33 5.73 29.32
C ASP A 58 4.37 4.53 29.57
N ALA A 59 3.45 4.24 28.66
CA ALA A 59 2.53 3.09 28.80
C ALA A 59 3.22 1.70 28.80
N PHE A 60 4.51 1.62 28.47
CA PHE A 60 5.31 0.39 28.48
C PHE A 60 6.43 0.42 29.55
N SER A 61 6.36 1.37 30.49
CA SER A 61 7.45 1.66 31.44
C SER A 61 7.27 0.97 32.81
N GLU A 62 6.22 0.19 32.99
CA GLU A 62 6.00 -0.64 34.20
C GLU A 62 6.13 -2.12 33.82
N ASP A 63 7.35 -2.64 33.85
CA ASP A 63 7.67 -4.06 34.07
C ASP A 63 9.21 -4.21 34.19
N TYR A 64 9.78 -3.69 35.29
CA TYR A 64 11.11 -4.05 35.79
C TYR A 64 11.15 -3.95 37.32
#